data_AF-T1AXF8-F1
#
_entry.id   AF-T1AXF8-F1
#
_cell.length_a   1.000
_cell.length_b   1.000
_cell.length_c   1.000
_cell.angle_alpha   90.00
_cell.angle_beta   90.00
_cell.angle_gamma   90.00
#
_symmetry.space_group_name_H-M   'P 1'
#
loop_
_entity.id
_entity.type
_entity.pdbx_description
1 polymer ?
#
loop_
_entity_poly.entity_id
_entity_poly.type
_entity_poly.pdbx_seq_one_letter_code
_entity_poly.pdbx_strand_id
1 'polypeptide(L)'
;VYASDPVAEPDRRLIEGLFGCLGKVFWLVEEDQLNLVTALSGSGPAYFFYFMEQLEAAAVAIGMDRDLARLLVLETGIGSMALAESGKGAFRHLREQVASPGGTTAAALSHLARAEFSDLIVAAVRAAYERGRDLAQPPSESKP
;
A
#
# COMPACT_ATOMS: atom_id res chain seq x y z
N VAL A 1 -13.52 -8.98 5.09
CA VAL A 1 -14.27 -10.02 5.82
C VAL A 1 -14.65 -11.10 4.84
N TYR A 2 -14.47 -12.37 5.21
CA TYR A 2 -14.89 -13.53 4.44
C TYR A 2 -15.69 -14.45 5.36
N ALA A 3 -16.66 -15.18 4.81
CA ALA A 3 -17.40 -16.23 5.50
C ALA A 3 -17.63 -17.39 4.52
N SER A 4 -17.42 -18.63 4.99
CA SER A 4 -17.63 -19.84 4.20
C SER A 4 -19.09 -20.05 3.83
N ASP A 5 -19.99 -19.64 4.73
CA ASP A 5 -21.43 -19.82 4.60
C ASP A 5 -22.16 -18.46 4.59
N PRO A 6 -23.37 -18.39 4.00
CA PRO A 6 -24.19 -17.18 4.04
C PRO A 6 -24.42 -16.71 5.49
N VAL A 7 -24.03 -15.47 5.76
CA VAL A 7 -24.24 -14.81 7.05
C VAL A 7 -25.61 -14.11 7.04
N ALA A 8 -26.41 -14.32 8.08
CA ALA A 8 -27.71 -13.67 8.21
C ALA A 8 -27.57 -12.14 8.32
N GLU A 9 -28.54 -11.40 7.78
CA GLU A 9 -28.52 -9.91 7.76
C GLU A 9 -28.29 -9.23 9.12
N PRO A 10 -28.86 -9.71 10.26
CA PRO A 10 -28.55 -9.13 11.57
C PRO A 10 -27.07 -9.26 11.94
N ASP A 11 -26.47 -10.43 11.71
CA ASP A 11 -25.07 -10.71 12.03
C ASP A 11 -24.13 -9.96 11.09
N ARG A 12 -24.50 -9.86 9.81
CA ARG A 12 -23.76 -9.08 8.82
C ARG A 12 -23.63 -7.62 9.23
N ARG A 13 -24.74 -7.00 9.65
CA ARG A 13 -24.76 -5.60 10.15
C ARG A 13 -23.97 -5.43 11.44
N LEU A 14 -24.02 -6.42 12.34
CA LEU A 14 -23.21 -6.40 13.56
C LEU A 14 -21.71 -6.39 13.22
N ILE A 15 -21.27 -7.28 12.33
CA ILE A 15 -19.88 -7.38 11.87
C ILE A 15 -19.45 -6.06 11.19
N GLU A 16 -20.26 -5.53 10.29
CA GLU A 16 -19.98 -4.25 9.62
C GLU A 16 -19.90 -3.09 10.62
N GLY A 17 -20.76 -3.05 11.63
CA GLY A 17 -20.71 -2.03 12.68
C GLY A 17 -19.44 -2.11 13.52
N LEU A 18 -19.02 -3.32 13.91
CA LEU A 18 -17.82 -3.54 14.72
C LEU A 18 -16.54 -3.17 13.96
N PHE A 19 -16.36 -3.69 12.75
CA PHE A 19 -15.16 -3.41 11.95
C PHE A 19 -15.19 -2.01 11.31
N GLY A 20 -16.37 -1.45 11.10
CA GLY A 20 -16.56 -0.10 10.57
C GLY A 20 -15.91 1.00 11.41
N CYS A 21 -15.79 0.78 12.73
CA CYS A 21 -15.07 1.68 13.63
C CYS A 21 -13.55 1.75 13.34
N LEU A 22 -12.98 0.74 12.69
CA LEU A 22 -11.57 0.66 12.37
C LEU A 22 -11.25 1.09 10.93
N GLY A 23 -12.28 1.24 10.08
CA GLY A 23 -12.13 1.66 8.69
C GLY A 23 -13.19 1.05 7.77
N LYS A 24 -12.94 1.16 6.46
CA LYS A 24 -13.84 0.62 5.43
C LYS A 24 -13.86 -0.91 5.49
N VAL A 25 -15.06 -1.48 5.49
CA VAL A 25 -15.28 -2.93 5.50
C VAL A 25 -15.59 -3.41 4.10
N PHE A 26 -14.87 -4.45 3.65
CA PHE A 26 -15.09 -5.11 2.37
C PHE A 26 -15.43 -6.58 2.60
N TRP A 27 -16.50 -7.06 1.95
CA TRP A 27 -16.86 -8.48 1.94
C TRP A 27 -16.22 -9.16 0.74
N LEU A 28 -15.54 -10.27 1.00
CA LEU A 28 -14.84 -11.08 0.02
C LEU A 28 -15.70 -12.29 -0.35
N VAL A 29 -15.56 -12.74 -1.59
CA VAL A 29 -16.32 -13.87 -2.14
C VAL A 29 -15.58 -15.18 -1.90
N GLU A 30 -14.26 -15.15 -1.94
CA GLU A 30 -13.41 -16.33 -1.79
C GLU A 30 -12.39 -16.11 -0.67
N GLU A 31 -12.06 -17.18 0.07
CA GLU A 31 -11.12 -17.12 1.19
C GLU A 31 -9.73 -16.67 0.73
N ASP A 32 -9.29 -17.12 -0.45
CA ASP A 32 -7.99 -16.77 -1.02
C ASP A 32 -7.81 -15.26 -1.25
N GLN A 33 -8.92 -14.50 -1.34
CA GLN A 33 -8.86 -13.05 -1.40
C GLN A 33 -8.37 -12.43 -0.09
N LEU A 34 -8.46 -13.11 1.05
CA LEU A 34 -7.87 -12.65 2.32
C LEU A 34 -6.35 -12.52 2.21
N ASN A 35 -5.68 -13.46 1.54
CA ASN A 35 -4.23 -13.39 1.31
C ASN A 35 -3.88 -12.21 0.39
N LEU A 36 -4.69 -11.96 -0.65
CA LEU A 36 -4.52 -10.81 -1.54
C LEU A 36 -4.68 -9.48 -0.80
N VAL A 37 -5.74 -9.35 0.00
CA VAL A 37 -6.00 -8.15 0.79
C VAL A 37 -4.90 -7.95 1.83
N THR A 38 -4.47 -9.01 2.53
CA THR A 38 -3.38 -8.93 3.51
C THR A 38 -2.06 -8.48 2.88
N ALA A 39 -1.72 -9.01 1.71
CA ALA A 39 -0.50 -8.63 0.99
C ALA A 39 -0.49 -7.15 0.58
N LEU A 40 -1.66 -6.59 0.27
CA LEU A 40 -1.80 -5.20 -0.17
C LEU A 40 -2.03 -4.23 0.98
N SER A 41 -3.03 -4.46 1.83
CA SER A 41 -3.48 -3.52 2.88
C SER A 41 -2.99 -3.90 4.28
N GLY A 42 -2.78 -5.18 4.57
CA GLY A 42 -2.19 -5.61 5.84
C GLY A 42 -0.71 -5.25 5.93
N SER A 43 0.03 -5.53 4.85
CA SER A 43 1.43 -5.15 4.70
C SER A 43 1.62 -3.73 4.14
N GLY A 44 0.55 -3.17 3.54
CA GLY A 44 0.54 -1.86 2.89
C GLY A 44 1.18 -0.72 3.68
N PRO A 45 0.81 -0.49 4.95
CA PRO A 45 1.40 0.58 5.76
C PRO A 45 2.93 0.50 5.82
N ALA A 46 3.51 -0.70 5.90
CA ALA A 46 4.95 -0.88 5.93
C ALA A 46 5.61 -0.44 4.61
N TYR A 47 4.96 -0.67 3.46
CA TYR A 47 5.45 -0.21 2.16
C TYR A 47 5.52 1.32 2.10
N PHE A 48 4.49 2.00 2.62
CA PHE A 48 4.45 3.46 2.69
C PHE A 48 5.51 4.00 3.66
N PHE A 49 5.63 3.43 4.86
CA PHE A 49 6.64 3.87 5.82
C PHE A 49 8.05 3.64 5.32
N TYR A 50 8.32 2.50 4.68
CA TYR A 50 9.62 2.24 4.08
C TYR A 50 9.91 3.21 2.92
N PHE A 51 8.94 3.51 2.06
CA PHE A 51 9.11 4.53 1.03
C PHE A 51 9.42 5.91 1.63
N MET A 52 8.72 6.31 2.69
CA MET A 52 8.96 7.57 3.39
C MET A 52 10.35 7.60 4.03
N GLU A 53 10.78 6.52 4.67
CA GLU A 53 12.13 6.35 5.25
C GLU A 53 13.20 6.52 4.16
N GLN A 54 13.04 5.86 3.01
CA GLN A 54 13.98 5.97 1.90
C GLN A 54 13.99 7.38 1.28
N LEU A 55 12.85 8.06 1.24
CA LEU A 55 12.76 9.43 0.74
C LEU A 55 13.42 10.43 1.69
N GLU A 56 13.25 10.26 3.00
CA GLU A 56 13.96 11.03 4.04
C GLU A 56 15.48 10.85 3.88
N ALA A 57 15.94 9.59 3.78
CA ALA A 57 17.36 9.27 3.60
C ALA A 57 17.93 9.88 2.31
N ALA A 58 17.18 9.85 1.21
CA ALA A 58 17.59 10.45 -0.06
C ALA A 58 17.71 11.98 0.03
N ALA A 59 16.78 12.65 0.71
CA ALA A 59 16.83 14.09 0.93
C ALA A 59 18.05 14.49 1.78
N VAL A 60 18.35 13.73 2.84
CA VAL A 60 19.54 13.93 3.66
C VAL A 60 20.82 13.72 2.84
N ALA A 61 20.87 12.69 2.00
CA ALA A 61 22.04 12.39 1.17
C ALA A 61 22.39 13.51 0.16
N ILE A 62 21.40 14.33 -0.24
CA ILE A 62 21.63 15.50 -1.11
C ILE A 62 21.82 16.81 -0.33
N GLY A 63 22.00 16.72 0.99
CA GLY A 63 22.41 17.84 1.85
C GLY A 63 21.29 18.50 2.68
N MET A 64 20.11 17.88 2.77
CA MET A 64 19.04 18.38 3.63
C MET A 64 19.29 18.03 5.10
N ASP A 65 18.91 18.94 6.00
CA ASP A 65 18.78 18.62 7.43
C ASP A 65 17.77 17.50 7.66
N ARG A 66 18.05 16.60 8.61
CA ARG A 66 17.22 15.40 8.85
C ARG A 66 15.83 15.76 9.34
N ASP A 67 15.71 16.69 10.28
CA ASP A 67 14.41 17.03 10.88
C ASP A 67 13.54 17.73 9.83
N LEU A 68 14.14 18.61 9.02
CA LEU A 68 13.45 19.20 7.88
C LEU A 68 13.06 18.16 6.82
N ALA A 69 13.95 17.22 6.48
CA ALA A 69 13.66 16.15 5.51
C ALA A 69 12.46 15.31 5.97
N ARG A 70 12.46 14.90 7.23
CA ARG A 70 11.35 14.15 7.84
C ARG A 70 10.03 14.90 7.75
N LEU A 71 10.04 16.19 8.11
CA LEU A 71 8.85 17.04 8.06
C LEU A 71 8.33 17.17 6.62
N LEU A 72 9.21 17.46 5.66
CA LEU A 72 8.81 17.61 4.26
C LEU A 72 8.27 16.31 3.65
N VAL A 73 8.85 15.16 3.99
CA VAL A 73 8.33 13.85 3.55
C VAL A 73 6.93 13.60 4.10
N LEU A 74 6.71 13.89 5.39
CA LEU A 74 5.40 13.74 6.02
C LEU A 74 4.34 14.62 5.36
N GLU A 75 4.61 15.93 5.23
CA GLU A 75 3.68 16.89 4.63
C GLU A 75 3.41 16.57 3.15
N THR A 76 4.43 16.13 2.42
CA THR A 76 4.27 15.68 1.01
C THR A 76 3.34 14.47 0.93
N GLY A 77 3.48 13.51 1.85
CA GLY A 77 2.61 12.34 1.94
C GLY A 77 1.16 12.73 2.24
N ILE A 78 0.94 13.58 3.25
CA ILE A 78 -0.40 14.07 3.65
C ILE A 78 -1.08 14.77 2.48
N GLY A 79 -0.40 15.74 1.84
CA GLY A 79 -0.97 16.49 0.72
C GLY A 79 -1.28 15.59 -0.49
N SER A 80 -0.40 14.64 -0.79
CA SER A 80 -0.60 13.69 -1.90
C SER A 80 -1.80 12.77 -1.67
N MET A 81 -1.98 12.28 -0.44
CA MET A 81 -3.12 11.42 -0.09
C MET A 81 -4.43 12.19 -0.03
N ALA A 82 -4.44 13.42 0.48
CA ALA A 82 -5.61 14.28 0.45
C ALA A 82 -6.06 14.58 -0.99
N LEU A 83 -5.10 14.85 -1.89
CA LEU A 83 -5.40 15.04 -3.31
C LEU A 83 -5.98 13.77 -3.95
N ALA A 84 -5.40 12.61 -3.65
CA ALA A 84 -5.90 11.33 -4.14
C ALA A 84 -7.32 11.00 -3.63
N GLU A 85 -7.60 11.28 -2.36
CA GLU A 85 -8.91 11.06 -1.75
C GLU A 85 -10.00 11.94 -2.38
N SER A 86 -9.65 13.16 -2.83
CA SER A 86 -10.60 14.07 -3.50
C SER A 86 -11.18 13.55 -4.83
N GLY A 87 -10.65 12.44 -5.35
CA GLY A 87 -11.35 11.58 -6.32
C GLY A 87 -11.38 12.07 -7.77
N LYS A 88 -10.60 13.09 -8.15
CA LYS A 88 -10.57 13.63 -9.51
C LYS A 88 -9.54 12.94 -10.43
N GLY A 89 -9.60 11.61 -10.54
CA GLY A 89 -8.89 10.85 -11.57
C GLY A 89 -8.05 9.67 -11.06
N ALA A 90 -7.61 8.83 -11.99
CA ALA A 90 -6.69 7.72 -11.69
C ALA A 90 -5.35 8.24 -11.15
N PHE A 91 -4.64 7.46 -10.32
CA PHE A 91 -3.31 7.84 -9.78
C PHE A 91 -2.32 8.27 -10.87
N ARG A 92 -2.40 7.66 -12.06
CA ARG A 92 -1.62 8.06 -13.24
C ARG A 92 -1.82 9.54 -13.59
N HIS A 93 -3.07 10.00 -13.57
CA HIS A 93 -3.44 11.38 -13.90
C HIS A 93 -2.93 12.35 -12.84
N LEU A 94 -3.09 12.03 -11.55
CA LEU A 94 -2.58 12.84 -10.45
C LEU A 94 -1.06 13.02 -10.55
N ARG A 95 -0.33 11.94 -10.86
CA ARG A 95 1.12 11.98 -11.12
C ARG A 95 1.48 12.87 -12.31
N GLU A 96 0.70 12.83 -13.39
CA GLU A 96 0.92 13.66 -14.59
C GLU A 96 0.68 15.15 -14.30
N GLN A 97 -0.30 15.49 -13.47
CA GLN A 97 -0.59 16.88 -13.09
C GLN A 97 0.56 17.56 -12.33
N VAL A 98 1.39 16.79 -11.63
CA VAL A 98 2.55 17.30 -10.86
C VAL A 98 3.89 17.14 -11.60
N ALA A 99 3.86 16.69 -12.86
CA ALA A 99 5.04 16.47 -13.68
C ALA A 99 5.01 17.36 -14.93
N SER A 100 5.64 18.53 -14.86
CA SER A 100 5.82 19.39 -16.02
C SER A 100 6.83 18.78 -17.02
N PRO A 101 6.59 18.88 -18.35
CA PRO A 101 7.55 18.45 -19.35
C PRO A 101 8.92 19.11 -19.15
N GLY A 102 9.99 18.31 -19.07
CA GLY A 102 11.35 18.79 -18.82
C GLY A 102 11.64 19.24 -17.37
N GLY A 103 10.68 19.12 -16.45
CA GLY A 103 10.84 19.49 -15.05
C GLY A 103 11.56 18.44 -14.20
N THR A 104 11.83 18.79 -12.94
CA THR A 104 12.51 17.93 -11.96
C THR A 104 11.75 16.63 -11.70
N THR A 105 10.42 16.69 -11.54
CA THR A 105 9.57 15.51 -11.35
C THR A 105 9.66 14.56 -12.55
N ALA A 106 9.68 15.09 -13.78
CA ALA A 106 9.78 14.27 -15.00
C ALA A 106 11.13 13.54 -15.07
N ALA A 107 12.23 14.21 -14.68
CA ALA A 107 13.55 13.58 -14.60
C ALA A 107 13.58 12.44 -13.58
N ALA A 108 13.02 12.66 -12.38
CA ALA A 108 12.93 11.63 -11.33
C ALA A 108 12.11 10.42 -11.79
N LEU A 109 10.93 10.64 -12.38
CA LEU A 109 10.06 9.57 -12.87
C LEU A 109 10.70 8.77 -14.01
N SER A 110 11.44 9.43 -14.92
CA SER A 110 12.21 8.76 -15.97
C SER A 110 13.29 7.84 -15.40
N HIS A 111 13.98 8.30 -14.34
CA HIS A 111 14.95 7.48 -13.64
C HIS A 111 14.30 6.25 -12.97
N LEU A 112 13.20 6.44 -12.26
CA LEU A 112 12.46 5.33 -11.61
C LEU A 112 11.96 4.29 -12.64
N ALA A 113 11.51 4.74 -13.81
CA ALA A 113 11.07 3.84 -14.88
C ALA A 113 12.23 3.01 -15.43
N ARG A 114 13.39 3.63 -15.69
CA ARG A 114 14.62 2.93 -16.13
C ARG A 114 15.17 1.96 -15.09
N ALA A 115 14.92 2.23 -13.81
CA ALA A 115 15.31 1.37 -12.71
C ALA A 115 14.30 0.26 -12.42
N GLU A 116 13.32 0.05 -13.31
CA GLU A 116 12.33 -1.04 -13.21
C GLU A 116 11.54 -1.01 -11.89
N PHE A 117 11.29 0.19 -11.35
CA PHE A 117 10.62 0.36 -10.06
C PHE A 117 9.23 -0.31 -10.01
N SER A 118 8.51 -0.33 -11.15
CA SER A 118 7.23 -1.03 -11.25
C SER A 118 7.36 -2.52 -10.97
N ASP A 119 8.40 -3.16 -11.50
CA ASP A 119 8.62 -4.59 -11.35
C ASP A 119 9.07 -4.92 -9.92
N LEU A 120 9.85 -4.03 -9.29
CA LEU A 120 10.21 -4.14 -7.88
C LEU A 120 8.97 -4.14 -6.97
N ILE A 121 8.00 -3.25 -7.21
CA ILE A 121 6.76 -3.19 -6.42
C ILE A 121 5.94 -4.46 -6.63
N VAL A 122 5.82 -4.95 -7.87
CA VAL A 122 5.13 -6.22 -8.16
C VAL A 122 5.79 -7.39 -7.42
N ALA A 123 7.11 -7.46 -7.44
CA ALA A 123 7.86 -8.50 -6.75
C ALA A 123 7.66 -8.44 -5.22
N ALA A 124 7.70 -7.25 -4.63
CA ALA A 124 7.51 -7.05 -3.18
C ALA A 124 6.10 -7.48 -2.72
N VAL A 125 5.06 -7.06 -3.43
CA VAL A 125 3.66 -7.44 -3.10
C VAL A 125 3.45 -8.94 -3.30
N ARG A 126 4.03 -9.52 -4.36
CA ARG A 126 3.99 -10.96 -4.60
C ARG A 126 4.64 -11.76 -3.49
N ALA A 127 5.81 -11.32 -3.01
CA ALA A 127 6.49 -11.99 -1.90
C ALA A 127 5.64 -11.98 -0.62
N ALA A 128 4.97 -10.87 -0.30
CA ALA A 128 4.04 -10.81 0.83
C ALA A 128 2.83 -11.74 0.64
N TYR A 129 2.29 -11.82 -0.57
CA TYR A 129 1.19 -12.72 -0.91
C TYR A 129 1.58 -14.20 -0.76
N GLU A 130 2.72 -14.60 -1.33
CA GLU A 130 3.23 -15.97 -1.23
C GLU A 130 3.48 -16.34 0.23
N ARG A 131 4.09 -15.45 1.00
CA ARG A 131 4.30 -15.68 2.43
C ARG A 131 2.98 -15.84 3.20
N GLY A 132 1.97 -15.04 2.88
CA GLY A 132 0.63 -15.17 3.46
C GLY A 132 0.02 -16.54 3.18
N ARG A 133 0.16 -17.05 1.94
CA ARG A 133 -0.30 -18.39 1.57
C ARG A 133 0.43 -19.50 2.32
N ASP A 134 1.75 -19.39 2.47
CA ASP A 134 2.54 -20.38 3.20
C ASP A 134 2.14 -20.46 4.68
N LEU A 135 1.81 -19.32 5.28
CA LEU A 135 1.35 -19.24 6.67
C LEU A 135 -0.07 -19.77 6.87
N ALA A 136 -0.91 -19.72 5.82
CA ALA A 136 -2.27 -20.25 5.86
C ALA A 136 -2.30 -21.78 5.73
N GLN A 137 -1.22 -22.41 5.29
CA GLN A 137 -1.12 -23.87 5.30
C GLN A 137 -0.96 -24.38 6.75
N PRO A 138 -1.65 -25.47 7.12
CA PRO A 138 -1.43 -26.08 8.42
C PRO A 138 0.04 -26.48 8.56
N PRO A 139 0.65 -26.38 9.77
CA PRO A 139 2.03 -26.79 9.96
C PRO A 139 2.20 -28.23 9.47
N SER A 140 3.11 -28.45 8.53
CA SER A 140 3.41 -29.80 8.06
C SER A 140 3.84 -30.62 9.28
N GLU A 141 3.12 -31.71 9.56
CA GLU A 141 3.61 -32.69 10.53
C GLU A 141 5.02 -33.09 10.13
N SER A 142 5.99 -32.74 10.97
CA SER A 142 7.35 -33.27 10.86
C SER A 142 7.23 -34.79 10.87
N LYS A 143 7.52 -35.42 9.73
CA LYS A 143 7.63 -36.88 9.65
C LYS A 143 8.63 -37.37 10.71
N PRO A 144 8.31 -38.46 11.42
CA PRO A 144 9.18 -39.04 12.45
C PRO A 144 10.53 -39.49 11.90
#